data_AF-C1FI45-F1
#
_entry.id   AF-C1FI45-F1
#
_cell.length_a   1.000
_cell.length_b   1.000
_cell.length_c   1.000
_cell.angle_alpha   90.00
_cell.angle_beta   90.00
_cell.angle_gamma   90.00
#
_symmetry.space_group_name_H-M   'P 1'
#
loop_
_entity.id
_entity.type
_entity.pdbx_description
1 polymer ?
#
loop_
_entity_poly.entity_id
_entity_poly.type
_entity_poly.pdbx_seq_one_letter_code
_entity_poly.pdbx_strand_id
1 'polypeptide(L)'
;MAADVMDVNEPSIMNLKLKPRTQEVILETKAEHINEDFSHEDLVGAIYTEGDLRGSDFSGSDLRAAIFSRAVMPGVNLEGADMSNSFLDYVVLRGSNMRGVIAREANFVRSDLGDCDVTDADFTEAVIDRYQAIGLCDSASGTNPFTGVDTRDSLGCERLKRYEGFNKENSKVAVSKGSGTWGGAAN
;
A
#
# COMPACT_ATOMS: atom_id res chain seq x y z
N MET A 1 -5.70 -47.38 -59.35
CA MET A 1 -4.77 -47.39 -58.20
C MET A 1 -3.75 -46.31 -58.43
N ALA A 2 -3.93 -45.16 -57.79
CA ALA A 2 -2.89 -44.17 -57.55
C ALA A 2 -3.46 -43.22 -56.49
N ALA A 3 -3.07 -43.43 -55.24
CA ALA A 3 -3.15 -42.43 -54.20
C ALA A 3 -1.87 -42.52 -53.37
N ASP A 4 -1.47 -41.35 -52.90
CA ASP A 4 -0.48 -41.06 -51.86
C ASP A 4 0.98 -40.87 -52.30
N VAL A 5 1.25 -39.64 -52.74
CA VAL A 5 2.45 -38.93 -52.32
C VAL A 5 2.00 -37.90 -51.28
N MET A 6 2.41 -38.08 -50.04
CA MET A 6 2.21 -37.12 -48.94
C MET A 6 3.07 -35.88 -49.21
N ASP A 7 2.41 -34.74 -49.39
CA ASP A 7 3.09 -33.43 -49.37
C ASP A 7 3.25 -33.00 -47.92
N VAL A 8 4.48 -33.06 -47.43
CA VAL A 8 4.89 -32.62 -46.09
C VAL A 8 5.87 -31.47 -46.23
N ASN A 9 5.36 -30.26 -46.54
CA ASN A 9 6.02 -29.01 -46.15
C ASN A 9 5.16 -27.78 -46.41
N GLU A 10 4.31 -27.45 -45.44
CA GLU A 10 3.95 -26.05 -45.17
C GLU A 10 4.26 -25.80 -43.68
N PRO A 11 5.20 -24.91 -43.33
CA PRO A 11 5.37 -24.52 -41.94
C PRO A 11 4.09 -23.81 -41.52
N SER A 12 3.36 -24.42 -40.60
CA SER A 12 2.22 -23.81 -39.94
C SER A 12 2.73 -22.60 -39.15
N ILE A 13 2.83 -21.44 -39.80
CA ILE A 13 3.08 -20.18 -39.13
C ILE A 13 1.84 -19.96 -38.26
N MET A 14 1.95 -20.30 -36.98
CA MET A 14 0.99 -19.87 -35.97
C MET A 14 0.93 -18.36 -36.08
N ASN A 15 -0.11 -17.86 -36.73
CA ASN A 15 -0.48 -16.46 -36.70
C ASN A 15 -0.93 -16.13 -35.28
N LEU A 16 0.02 -16.04 -34.36
CA LEU A 16 -0.16 -15.38 -33.08
C LEU A 16 -0.37 -13.91 -33.43
N LYS A 17 -1.63 -13.52 -33.64
CA LYS A 17 -2.00 -12.11 -33.58
C LYS A 17 -1.73 -11.69 -32.13
N LEU A 18 -0.54 -11.17 -31.88
CA LEU A 18 -0.27 -10.37 -30.70
C LEU A 18 -1.33 -9.27 -30.73
N LYS A 19 -2.35 -9.39 -29.87
CA LYS A 19 -3.18 -8.23 -29.57
C LYS A 19 -2.21 -7.21 -29.00
N PRO A 20 -2.05 -6.02 -29.59
CA PRO A 20 -1.28 -4.99 -28.95
C PRO A 20 -1.92 -4.80 -27.57
N ARG A 21 -1.15 -5.02 -26.50
CA ARG A 21 -1.56 -4.66 -25.15
C ARG A 21 -1.49 -3.13 -25.11
N THR A 22 -2.49 -2.46 -25.68
CA THR A 22 -2.73 -1.05 -25.41
C THR A 22 -3.25 -1.01 -23.99
N GLN A 23 -2.34 -1.02 -23.00
CA GLN A 23 -2.68 -0.50 -21.68
C GLN A 23 -3.02 0.97 -21.93
N GLU A 24 -4.31 1.29 -21.90
CA GLU A 24 -4.72 2.68 -21.78
C GLU A 24 -4.18 3.17 -20.45
N VAL A 25 -3.28 4.15 -20.52
CA VAL A 25 -2.74 4.76 -19.31
C VAL A 25 -3.87 5.54 -18.67
N ILE A 26 -4.37 5.04 -17.54
CA ILE A 26 -5.39 5.74 -16.75
C ILE A 26 -4.72 6.94 -16.09
N LEU A 27 -5.22 8.13 -16.42
CA LEU A 27 -4.76 9.39 -15.84
C LEU A 27 -5.99 10.24 -15.53
N GLU A 28 -6.41 10.22 -14.27
CA GLU A 28 -7.61 10.87 -13.79
C GLU A 28 -7.25 11.95 -12.78
N THR A 29 -7.82 13.15 -12.96
CA THR A 29 -7.65 14.28 -12.05
C THR A 29 -9.01 14.78 -11.58
N LYS A 30 -9.23 14.80 -10.27
CA LYS A 30 -10.50 15.20 -9.65
C LYS A 30 -11.70 14.37 -10.14
N ALA A 31 -11.45 13.13 -10.54
CA ALA A 31 -12.51 12.19 -10.90
C ALA A 31 -13.27 11.75 -9.64
N GLU A 32 -14.57 11.50 -9.80
CA GLU A 32 -15.44 10.96 -8.77
C GLU A 32 -15.82 9.52 -9.16
N HIS A 33 -15.23 8.54 -8.49
CA HIS A 33 -15.55 7.13 -8.64
C HIS A 33 -15.96 6.56 -7.29
N ILE A 34 -17.15 6.91 -6.82
CA ILE A 34 -17.65 6.56 -5.48
C ILE A 34 -18.49 5.29 -5.55
N ASN A 35 -18.16 4.29 -4.73
CA ASN A 35 -18.77 2.95 -4.74
C ASN A 35 -18.72 2.28 -6.13
N GLU A 36 -17.66 2.52 -6.88
CA GLU A 36 -17.44 1.88 -8.17
C GLU A 36 -16.70 0.55 -8.02
N ASP A 37 -16.86 -0.31 -9.02
CA ASP A 37 -16.25 -1.63 -9.08
C ASP A 37 -15.05 -1.59 -10.04
N PHE A 38 -13.87 -1.73 -9.47
CA PHE A 38 -12.58 -1.92 -10.12
C PHE A 38 -11.94 -3.26 -9.72
N SER A 39 -12.75 -4.20 -9.18
CA SER A 39 -12.24 -5.49 -8.73
C SER A 39 -11.62 -6.25 -9.92
N HIS A 40 -10.47 -6.87 -9.67
CA HIS A 40 -9.73 -7.66 -10.67
C HIS A 40 -9.26 -6.93 -11.93
N GLU A 41 -9.30 -5.59 -11.95
CA GLU A 41 -8.83 -4.80 -13.10
C GLU A 41 -7.30 -4.74 -13.19
N ASP A 42 -6.79 -4.57 -14.43
CA ASP A 42 -5.38 -4.26 -14.72
C ASP A 42 -5.19 -2.74 -14.68
N LEU A 43 -4.78 -2.23 -13.53
CA LEU A 43 -4.59 -0.81 -13.22
C LEU A 43 -3.10 -0.46 -13.03
N VAL A 44 -2.22 -1.24 -13.67
CA VAL A 44 -0.77 -1.04 -13.57
C VAL A 44 -0.41 0.36 -14.04
N GLY A 45 0.22 1.14 -13.16
CA GLY A 45 0.61 2.51 -13.45
C GLY A 45 -0.55 3.50 -13.56
N ALA A 46 -1.77 3.14 -13.14
CA ALA A 46 -2.90 4.06 -13.11
C ALA A 46 -2.58 5.27 -12.21
N ILE A 47 -3.00 6.46 -12.64
CA ILE A 47 -2.72 7.72 -11.93
C ILE A 47 -4.04 8.38 -11.55
N TYR A 48 -4.28 8.54 -10.25
CA TYR A 48 -5.41 9.27 -9.68
C TYR A 48 -4.90 10.45 -8.85
N THR A 49 -5.18 11.67 -9.30
CA THR A 49 -4.82 12.91 -8.59
C THR A 49 -6.07 13.62 -8.08
N GLU A 50 -6.16 13.88 -6.78
CA GLU A 50 -7.29 14.55 -6.14
C GLU A 50 -8.66 13.86 -6.40
N GLY A 51 -8.66 12.56 -6.71
CA GLY A 51 -9.87 11.80 -6.96
C GLY A 51 -10.63 11.42 -5.69
N ASP A 52 -11.95 11.30 -5.79
CA ASP A 52 -12.83 10.76 -4.75
C ASP A 52 -13.21 9.32 -5.10
N LEU A 53 -12.62 8.36 -4.39
CA LEU A 53 -12.75 6.92 -4.63
C LEU A 53 -13.46 6.21 -3.47
N ARG A 54 -14.25 6.95 -2.68
CA ARG A 54 -14.84 6.44 -1.43
C ARG A 54 -15.69 5.20 -1.64
N GLY A 55 -15.45 4.18 -0.82
CA GLY A 55 -16.23 2.94 -0.82
C GLY A 55 -16.07 2.07 -2.07
N SER A 56 -15.18 2.43 -2.98
CA SER A 56 -14.96 1.67 -4.21
C SER A 56 -14.21 0.38 -3.96
N ASP A 57 -14.43 -0.59 -4.84
CA ASP A 57 -13.86 -1.94 -4.76
C ASP A 57 -12.70 -2.09 -5.73
N PHE A 58 -11.51 -2.33 -5.20
CA PHE A 58 -10.27 -2.63 -5.91
C PHE A 58 -9.77 -4.05 -5.56
N SER A 59 -10.62 -4.91 -4.99
CA SER A 59 -10.20 -6.24 -4.55
C SER A 59 -9.63 -7.07 -5.69
N GLY A 60 -8.50 -7.71 -5.42
CA GLY A 60 -7.76 -8.53 -6.38
C GLY A 60 -7.28 -7.79 -7.64
N SER A 61 -7.30 -6.46 -7.66
CA SER A 61 -6.79 -5.67 -8.79
C SER A 61 -5.26 -5.65 -8.81
N ASP A 62 -4.72 -5.38 -10.01
CA ASP A 62 -3.29 -5.14 -10.21
C ASP A 62 -3.02 -3.64 -10.23
N LEU A 63 -2.58 -3.09 -9.10
CA LEU A 63 -2.26 -1.68 -8.88
C LEU A 63 -0.74 -1.45 -8.83
N ARG A 64 0.06 -2.36 -9.39
CA ARG A 64 1.51 -2.21 -9.37
C ARG A 64 1.92 -0.91 -10.04
N ALA A 65 2.84 -0.19 -9.39
CA ALA A 65 3.30 1.14 -9.81
C ALA A 65 2.19 2.20 -9.98
N ALA A 66 0.97 1.98 -9.46
CA ALA A 66 -0.08 3.00 -9.47
C ALA A 66 0.31 4.22 -8.62
N ILE A 67 -0.20 5.39 -9.00
CA ILE A 67 0.06 6.66 -8.32
C ILE A 67 -1.28 7.25 -7.84
N PHE A 68 -1.41 7.38 -6.53
CA PHE A 68 -2.49 8.09 -5.89
C PHE A 68 -1.91 9.33 -5.21
N SER A 69 -2.38 10.52 -5.60
CA SER A 69 -1.95 11.78 -5.00
C SER A 69 -3.15 12.55 -4.51
N ARG A 70 -3.20 12.87 -3.21
CA ARG A 70 -4.30 13.63 -2.57
C ARG A 70 -5.67 12.97 -2.77
N ALA A 71 -5.72 11.67 -3.01
CA ALA A 71 -6.96 10.95 -3.25
C ALA A 71 -7.71 10.70 -1.93
N VAL A 72 -9.04 10.76 -2.00
CA VAL A 72 -9.93 10.48 -0.88
C VAL A 72 -10.48 9.06 -1.06
N MET A 73 -9.97 8.13 -0.28
CA MET A 73 -10.24 6.68 -0.40
C MET A 73 -10.68 6.02 0.94
N PRO A 74 -11.43 6.66 1.86
CA PRO A 74 -11.87 5.97 3.06
C PRO A 74 -12.85 4.83 2.72
N GLY A 75 -12.69 3.71 3.43
CA GLY A 75 -13.55 2.54 3.31
C GLY A 75 -13.45 1.80 1.99
N VAL A 76 -12.38 1.97 1.20
CA VAL A 76 -12.20 1.18 -0.02
C VAL A 76 -11.93 -0.28 0.30
N ASN A 77 -12.29 -1.15 -0.64
CA ASN A 77 -11.90 -2.55 -0.58
C ASN A 77 -10.65 -2.78 -1.43
N LEU A 78 -9.53 -3.12 -0.82
CA LEU A 78 -8.27 -3.48 -1.48
C LEU A 78 -7.92 -4.95 -1.26
N GLU A 79 -8.86 -5.78 -0.81
CA GLU A 79 -8.57 -7.16 -0.42
C GLU A 79 -7.83 -7.94 -1.53
N GLY A 80 -6.64 -8.44 -1.22
CA GLY A 80 -5.80 -9.20 -2.14
C GLY A 80 -5.23 -8.43 -3.33
N ALA A 81 -5.35 -7.10 -3.36
CA ALA A 81 -4.78 -6.29 -4.43
C ALA A 81 -3.23 -6.29 -4.38
N ASP A 82 -2.60 -6.21 -5.56
CA ASP A 82 -1.15 -6.02 -5.67
C ASP A 82 -0.83 -4.54 -5.89
N MET A 83 -0.31 -3.89 -4.87
CA MET A 83 0.10 -2.49 -4.87
C MET A 83 1.62 -2.33 -4.87
N SER A 84 2.36 -3.34 -5.30
CA SER A 84 3.82 -3.31 -5.27
C SER A 84 4.37 -2.12 -6.06
N ASN A 85 5.33 -1.39 -5.48
CA ASN A 85 5.92 -0.17 -6.05
C ASN A 85 4.96 1.00 -6.27
N SER A 86 3.75 0.99 -5.68
CA SER A 86 2.81 2.11 -5.79
C SER A 86 3.25 3.33 -4.98
N PHE A 87 2.77 4.50 -5.39
CA PHE A 87 3.05 5.78 -4.72
C PHE A 87 1.76 6.45 -4.26
N LEU A 88 1.58 6.57 -2.95
CA LEU A 88 0.42 7.13 -2.27
C LEU A 88 0.85 8.32 -1.42
N ASP A 89 0.73 9.52 -1.98
CA ASP A 89 1.08 10.78 -1.31
C ASP A 89 -0.17 11.56 -0.89
N TYR A 90 -0.28 11.88 0.40
CA TYR A 90 -1.46 12.55 0.97
C TYR A 90 -2.80 11.82 0.73
N VAL A 91 -2.80 10.50 0.71
CA VAL A 91 -4.02 9.71 0.48
C VAL A 91 -4.74 9.42 1.80
N VAL A 92 -6.07 9.44 1.78
CA VAL A 92 -6.89 9.03 2.94
C VAL A 92 -7.41 7.62 2.70
N LEU A 93 -6.87 6.62 3.40
CA LEU A 93 -7.27 5.21 3.34
C LEU A 93 -8.03 4.75 4.59
N ARG A 94 -8.40 5.67 5.48
CA ARG A 94 -8.95 5.32 6.80
C ARG A 94 -10.10 4.31 6.73
N GLY A 95 -10.03 3.26 7.54
CA GLY A 95 -11.06 2.22 7.64
C GLY A 95 -11.18 1.30 6.43
N SER A 96 -10.19 1.28 5.54
CA SER A 96 -10.22 0.44 4.34
C SER A 96 -9.94 -1.03 4.67
N ASN A 97 -10.48 -1.93 3.84
CA ASN A 97 -10.12 -3.35 3.87
C ASN A 97 -8.83 -3.53 3.07
N MET A 98 -7.71 -3.80 3.73
CA MET A 98 -6.41 -4.07 3.11
C MET A 98 -5.95 -5.51 3.36
N ARG A 99 -6.88 -6.42 3.61
CA ARG A 99 -6.56 -7.82 3.90
C ARG A 99 -5.83 -8.45 2.73
N GLY A 100 -4.74 -9.16 2.98
CA GLY A 100 -4.00 -9.85 1.93
C GLY A 100 -3.31 -8.97 0.89
N VAL A 101 -3.34 -7.63 1.04
CA VAL A 101 -2.68 -6.69 0.11
C VAL A 101 -1.19 -6.99 0.03
N ILE A 102 -0.63 -6.91 -1.18
CA ILE A 102 0.82 -6.94 -1.42
C ILE A 102 1.26 -5.49 -1.67
N ALA A 103 1.83 -4.84 -0.65
CA ALA A 103 2.28 -3.44 -0.69
C ALA A 103 3.81 -3.33 -0.66
N ARG A 104 4.51 -4.27 -1.32
CA ARG A 104 5.97 -4.32 -1.32
C ARG A 104 6.56 -3.09 -1.98
N GLU A 105 7.51 -2.44 -1.31
CA GLU A 105 8.17 -1.22 -1.80
C GLU A 105 7.18 -0.06 -2.09
N ALA A 106 5.94 -0.15 -1.60
CA ALA A 106 4.95 0.91 -1.75
C ALA A 106 5.25 2.09 -0.83
N ASN A 107 4.91 3.30 -1.27
CA ASN A 107 5.16 4.53 -0.52
C ASN A 107 3.84 5.14 -0.06
N PHE A 108 3.62 5.24 1.25
CA PHE A 108 2.43 5.82 1.88
C PHE A 108 2.75 7.13 2.62
N VAL A 109 3.74 7.89 2.18
CA VAL A 109 4.16 9.14 2.84
C VAL A 109 2.98 10.11 2.96
N ARG A 110 2.77 10.67 4.16
CA ARG A 110 1.70 11.63 4.46
C ARG A 110 0.28 11.09 4.28
N SER A 111 0.13 9.78 4.15
CA SER A 111 -1.17 9.13 3.99
C SER A 111 -1.75 8.68 5.34
N ASP A 112 -3.08 8.66 5.43
CA ASP A 112 -3.81 8.22 6.62
C ASP A 112 -4.29 6.78 6.45
N LEU A 113 -3.69 5.87 7.21
CA LEU A 113 -3.96 4.43 7.23
C LEU A 113 -4.72 4.01 8.50
N GLY A 114 -5.26 4.97 9.26
CA GLY A 114 -5.97 4.69 10.50
C GLY A 114 -7.10 3.68 10.32
N ASP A 115 -7.28 2.80 11.30
CA ASP A 115 -8.39 1.83 11.35
C ASP A 115 -8.46 0.85 10.16
N CYS A 116 -7.41 0.72 9.33
CA CYS A 116 -7.39 -0.27 8.24
C CYS A 116 -7.29 -1.70 8.77
N ASP A 117 -8.01 -2.65 8.15
CA ASP A 117 -7.75 -4.08 8.36
C ASP A 117 -6.59 -4.50 7.47
N VAL A 118 -5.44 -4.77 8.10
CA VAL A 118 -4.21 -5.18 7.43
C VAL A 118 -3.88 -6.66 7.64
N THR A 119 -4.86 -7.48 8.04
CA THR A 119 -4.64 -8.92 8.24
C THR A 119 -4.07 -9.57 6.97
N ASP A 120 -3.02 -10.38 7.10
CA ASP A 120 -2.35 -11.06 5.98
C ASP A 120 -1.74 -10.11 4.93
N ALA A 121 -1.60 -8.80 5.19
CA ALA A 121 -0.94 -7.88 4.28
C ALA A 121 0.60 -8.02 4.32
N ASP A 122 1.26 -7.74 3.19
CA ASP A 122 2.73 -7.70 3.07
C ASP A 122 3.20 -6.26 2.81
N PHE A 123 3.85 -5.65 3.80
CA PHE A 123 4.44 -4.31 3.74
C PHE A 123 5.96 -4.33 3.60
N THR A 124 6.55 -5.41 3.06
CA THR A 124 8.01 -5.54 2.93
C THR A 124 8.59 -4.34 2.19
N GLU A 125 9.51 -3.62 2.84
CA GLU A 125 10.15 -2.40 2.32
C GLU A 125 9.17 -1.25 2.00
N ALA A 126 7.94 -1.29 2.49
CA ALA A 126 7.01 -0.18 2.36
C ALA A 126 7.46 1.02 3.20
N VAL A 127 7.30 2.22 2.66
CA VAL A 127 7.57 3.47 3.38
C VAL A 127 6.27 3.97 3.99
N ILE A 128 6.13 3.83 5.30
CA ILE A 128 4.95 4.25 6.05
C ILE A 128 5.39 5.21 7.15
N ASP A 129 4.60 6.29 7.35
CA ASP A 129 4.85 7.22 8.44
C ASP A 129 4.81 6.49 9.79
N ARG A 130 5.80 6.78 10.64
CA ARG A 130 6.03 6.04 11.89
C ARG A 130 4.77 5.88 12.76
N TYR A 131 3.98 6.95 12.89
CA TYR A 131 2.75 6.93 13.69
C TYR A 131 1.69 6.01 13.09
N GLN A 132 1.57 5.99 11.76
CA GLN A 132 0.66 5.08 11.04
C GLN A 132 1.09 3.63 11.23
N ALA A 133 2.39 3.33 11.07
CA ALA A 133 2.90 1.98 11.27
C ALA A 133 2.69 1.47 12.70
N ILE A 134 2.81 2.34 13.73
CA ILE A 134 2.50 1.97 15.12
C ILE A 134 1.03 1.60 15.26
N GLY A 135 0.10 2.42 14.74
CA GLY A 135 -1.33 2.12 14.79
C GLY A 135 -1.69 0.82 14.06
N LEU A 136 -1.11 0.59 12.89
CA LEU A 136 -1.31 -0.66 12.14
C LEU A 136 -0.79 -1.88 12.94
N CYS A 137 0.32 -1.74 13.66
CA CYS A 137 0.88 -2.81 14.48
C CYS A 137 -0.01 -3.27 15.64
N ASP A 138 -1.01 -2.47 16.04
CA ASP A 138 -1.96 -2.84 17.10
C ASP A 138 -2.96 -3.91 16.63
N SER A 139 -3.35 -3.88 15.35
CA SER A 139 -4.28 -4.83 14.73
C SER A 139 -3.62 -5.83 13.79
N ALA A 140 -2.38 -5.59 13.35
CA ALA A 140 -1.66 -6.44 12.41
C ALA A 140 -1.52 -7.89 12.91
N SER A 141 -1.91 -8.83 12.05
CA SER A 141 -1.84 -10.26 12.29
C SER A 141 -1.82 -11.01 10.96
N GLY A 142 -1.44 -12.29 11.00
CA GLY A 142 -1.52 -13.16 9.84
C GLY A 142 -0.28 -13.16 8.95
N THR A 143 -0.38 -13.92 7.87
CA THR A 143 0.72 -14.18 6.93
C THR A 143 0.14 -14.14 5.53
N ASN A 144 0.72 -13.31 4.67
CA ASN A 144 0.23 -13.19 3.30
C ASN A 144 0.29 -14.54 2.58
N PRO A 145 -0.83 -15.08 2.07
CA PRO A 145 -0.86 -16.43 1.50
C PRO A 145 -0.08 -16.55 0.18
N PHE A 146 0.20 -15.43 -0.50
CA PHE A 146 0.93 -15.41 -1.77
C PHE A 146 2.43 -15.21 -1.57
N THR A 147 2.82 -14.33 -0.64
CA THR A 147 4.24 -14.01 -0.41
C THR A 147 4.87 -14.79 0.74
N GLY A 148 4.05 -15.37 1.62
CA GLY A 148 4.49 -16.09 2.82
C GLY A 148 5.07 -15.19 3.91
N VAL A 149 4.91 -13.87 3.80
CA VAL A 149 5.46 -12.89 4.73
C VAL A 149 4.47 -12.63 5.88
N ASP A 150 4.96 -12.65 7.11
CA ASP A 150 4.17 -12.24 8.28
C ASP A 150 3.95 -10.71 8.26
N THR A 151 2.70 -10.30 8.47
CA THR A 151 2.30 -8.90 8.40
C THR A 151 3.03 -8.04 9.43
N ARG A 152 3.19 -8.52 10.67
CA ARG A 152 3.81 -7.76 11.75
C ARG A 152 5.32 -7.61 11.54
N ASP A 153 5.94 -8.65 10.99
CA ASP A 153 7.36 -8.62 10.61
C ASP A 153 7.60 -7.63 9.46
N SER A 154 6.75 -7.65 8.42
CA SER A 154 6.85 -6.72 7.30
C SER A 154 6.67 -5.24 7.71
N LEU A 155 5.77 -4.97 8.66
CA LEU A 155 5.59 -3.65 9.27
C LEU A 155 6.72 -3.27 10.25
N GLY A 156 7.60 -4.21 10.61
CA GLY A 156 8.66 -3.98 11.57
C GLY A 156 8.17 -3.70 13.00
N CYS A 157 7.04 -4.29 13.41
CA CYS A 157 6.39 -3.98 14.69
C CYS A 157 7.32 -4.16 15.91
N GLU A 158 8.18 -5.17 15.92
CA GLU A 158 9.14 -5.40 17.00
C GLU A 158 10.25 -4.32 17.07
N ARG A 159 10.58 -3.69 15.93
CA ARG A 159 11.51 -2.54 15.90
C ARG A 159 10.83 -1.28 16.42
N LEU A 160 9.53 -1.11 16.16
CA LEU A 160 8.78 0.08 16.55
C LEU A 160 8.57 0.18 18.07
N LYS A 161 8.27 -0.94 18.75
CA LYS A 161 8.10 -1.02 20.22
C LYS A 161 9.33 -0.52 21.00
N ARG A 162 10.55 -0.77 20.51
CA ARG A 162 11.79 -0.39 21.21
C ARG A 162 11.96 1.13 21.40
N TYR A 163 11.36 1.91 20.50
CA TYR A 163 11.43 3.37 20.58
C TYR A 163 10.39 3.96 21.53
N GLU A 164 9.30 3.28 21.83
CA GLU A 164 8.36 3.71 22.89
C GLU A 164 8.93 3.47 24.29
N GLY A 165 9.72 2.40 24.47
CA GLY A 165 10.41 2.09 25.73
C GLY A 165 11.41 3.18 26.16
N PHE A 166 12.05 3.86 25.22
CA PHE A 166 13.00 4.95 25.50
C PHE A 166 12.34 6.17 26.17
N ASN A 167 11.04 6.40 25.92
CA ASN A 167 10.29 7.48 26.55
C ASN A 167 9.80 7.13 27.96
N LYS A 168 9.64 5.83 28.29
CA LYS A 168 9.21 5.40 29.62
C LYS A 168 10.34 5.35 30.66
N GLU A 169 11.59 5.16 30.24
CA GLU A 169 12.73 5.23 31.16
C GLU A 169 13.18 6.67 31.44
N ASN A 170 13.10 7.56 30.45
CA ASN A 170 13.44 8.98 30.64
C ASN A 170 12.36 9.77 31.42
N SER A 171 11.14 9.26 31.55
CA SER A 171 10.12 9.86 32.42
C SER A 171 10.34 9.61 33.92
N LYS A 172 11.35 8.79 34.28
CA LYS A 172 11.79 8.59 35.67
C LYS A 172 12.91 9.52 36.11
N VAL A 173 13.41 10.41 35.23
CA VAL A 173 14.33 11.46 35.66
C VAL A 173 13.52 12.53 36.38
N ALA A 174 13.45 12.42 37.71
CA ALA A 174 12.90 13.46 38.56
C ALA A 174 13.70 14.75 38.34
N VAL A 175 13.09 15.73 37.68
CA VAL A 175 13.60 17.10 37.68
C VAL A 175 13.49 17.61 39.12
N SER A 176 14.59 17.53 39.88
CA SER A 176 14.68 18.21 41.15
C SER A 176 14.55 19.71 40.86
N LYS A 177 13.44 20.32 41.28
CA LYS A 177 13.30 21.78 41.31
C LYS A 177 14.30 22.33 42.35
N GLY A 178 15.54 22.52 41.94
CA GLY A 178 16.48 23.36 42.65
C GLY A 178 16.01 24.81 42.50
N SER A 179 15.58 25.40 43.61
CA SER A 179 15.24 26.82 43.73
C SER A 179 16.47 27.68 43.37
N GLY A 180 16.54 28.15 42.13
CA GLY A 180 17.54 29.13 41.70
C GLY A 180 17.21 30.51 42.26
N THR A 181 17.92 30.94 43.29
CA THR A 181 17.95 32.33 43.72
C THR A 181 18.69 33.16 42.67
N TRP A 182 17.98 34.09 42.02
CA TRP A 182 18.60 35.10 41.18
C TRP A 182 19.18 36.21 42.08
N GLY A 183 20.48 36.12 42.35
CA GLY A 183 21.24 37.20 42.97
C GLY A 183 21.61 38.24 41.91
N GLY A 184 21.05 39.44 42.05
CA GLY A 184 21.52 40.62 41.32
C GLY A 184 22.90 41.05 41.80
N ALA A 185 23.73 41.53 40.89
CA ALA A 185 24.89 42.33 41.23
C ALA A 185 24.91 43.56 40.31
N ALA A 186 24.73 44.71 40.95
CA ALA A 186 25.07 46.00 40.42
C ALA A 186 26.60 46.12 40.26
N ASN A 187 27.02 46.85 39.23
CA ASN A 187 28.14 47.77 39.24
C ASN A 187 27.91 48.82 38.16
#